data_AF-A0AAV9QG24-F1
#
_entry.id   AF-A0AAV9QG24-F1
#
_cell.length_a   1.000
_cell.length_b   1.000
_cell.length_c   1.000
_cell.angle_alpha   90.00
_cell.angle_beta   90.00
_cell.angle_gamma   90.00
#
_symmetry.space_group_name_H-M   'P 1'
#
loop_
_entity.id
_entity.type
_entity.pdbx_description
1 polymer ?
#
loop_
_entity_poly.entity_id
_entity_poly.type
_entity_poly.pdbx_seq_one_letter_code
_entity_poly.pdbx_strand_id
1 'polypeptide(L)'
;MTRKDLACVHEPFGDAFYYGPERMSMRYENDEEARRATGFSNSTYKTIFDRLEQEGNEEGKRVFIKDITYYLVPPEQQPAKIAPSLQTKKRGIGTDSAVNGVNGVNGHDPSNKPPFPYPIEGEPGNPTIVPRALLEQFHFTFLIRDPHSSIPSYYRCCIPPLDDMTGFYDFYPNEAGYDELRRFFDYARESGLVGKKITGQSNGVANVDADKPEICMIDADDLLDDPEGVLRAYCKSVGLEFSLDMLNWDNEEDQERAKAAFEKWKGFHEDAIDSKDLKPRAHKKAAKTEAQWDAEWKEKYGEKGAKIIRDTVDNNMEHYHYLKQFVLKA
;
A
#
# COMPACT_ATOMS: atom_id res chain seq x y z
N MET A 1 -1.53 15.94 3.94
CA MET A 1 -0.47 16.81 4.49
C MET A 1 -0.98 18.18 4.92
N THR A 2 -1.97 18.75 4.22
CA THR A 2 -2.63 20.01 4.61
C THR A 2 -3.47 19.91 5.89
N ARG A 3 -4.04 18.74 6.19
CA ARG A 3 -4.81 18.45 7.41
C ARG A 3 -3.89 18.23 8.63
N LYS A 4 -3.93 19.15 9.61
CA LYS A 4 -3.08 19.11 10.83
C LYS A 4 -3.62 18.20 11.94
N ASP A 5 -4.91 17.88 11.86
CA ASP A 5 -5.62 16.92 12.73
C ASP A 5 -5.43 15.45 12.30
N LEU A 6 -4.59 15.19 11.29
CA LEU A 6 -4.18 13.84 10.90
C LEU A 6 -2.70 13.62 11.19
N ALA A 7 -2.38 12.47 11.78
CA ALA A 7 -1.04 11.90 11.79
C ALA A 7 -0.88 11.04 10.52
N CYS A 8 -0.10 11.54 9.56
CA CYS A 8 0.12 10.85 8.29
C CYS A 8 1.35 9.96 8.37
N VAL A 9 1.17 8.66 8.13
CA VAL A 9 2.26 7.66 8.09
C VAL A 9 2.36 7.10 6.68
N HIS A 10 3.54 7.23 6.09
CA HIS A 10 3.79 6.84 4.71
C HIS A 10 4.51 5.48 4.63
N GLU A 11 3.77 4.50 4.10
CA GLU A 11 4.19 3.12 3.82
C GLU A 11 4.96 2.43 4.94
N PRO A 12 4.53 2.51 6.21
CA PRO A 12 5.30 2.00 7.33
C PRO A 12 5.56 0.49 7.24
N PHE A 13 4.69 -0.31 6.60
CA PHE A 13 4.90 -1.75 6.47
C PHE A 13 6.03 -2.15 5.52
N GLY A 14 6.46 -1.23 4.63
CA GLY A 14 7.65 -1.42 3.79
C GLY A 14 8.92 -1.61 4.61
N ASP A 15 8.98 -1.01 5.80
CA ASP A 15 10.15 -1.03 6.69
C ASP A 15 10.48 -2.46 7.12
N ALA A 16 9.48 -3.20 7.61
CA ALA A 16 9.62 -4.60 7.97
C ALA A 16 9.74 -5.50 6.72
N PHE A 17 8.95 -5.21 5.68
CA PHE A 17 8.87 -6.04 4.47
C PHE A 17 10.19 -6.12 3.68
N TYR A 18 10.93 -5.01 3.57
CA TYR A 18 12.19 -4.94 2.81
C TYR A 18 13.44 -5.10 3.68
N TYR A 19 13.46 -4.47 4.87
CA TYR A 19 14.72 -4.24 5.60
C TYR A 19 14.84 -5.06 6.88
N GLY A 20 13.71 -5.31 7.53
CA GLY A 20 13.61 -5.92 8.85
C GLY A 20 14.07 -7.38 8.96
N PRO A 21 14.12 -7.92 10.20
CA PRO A 21 14.36 -9.32 10.46
C PRO A 21 13.16 -10.21 10.10
N GLU A 22 12.02 -9.61 9.74
CA GLU A 22 10.80 -10.28 9.27
C GLU A 22 10.50 -9.90 7.81
N ARG A 23 11.52 -9.62 7.00
CA ARG A 23 11.33 -9.26 5.60
C ARG A 23 10.74 -10.42 4.79
N MET A 24 9.90 -10.10 3.82
CA MET A 24 9.43 -11.07 2.82
C MET A 24 10.10 -10.86 1.46
N SER A 25 10.64 -9.67 1.20
CA SER A 25 11.24 -9.33 -0.09
C SER A 25 12.65 -9.90 -0.27
N MET A 26 12.96 -10.32 -1.49
CA MET A 26 14.31 -10.67 -1.95
C MET A 26 15.18 -9.46 -2.31
N ARG A 27 14.57 -8.27 -2.49
CA ARG A 27 15.20 -7.10 -3.12
C ARG A 27 16.54 -6.71 -2.50
N TYR A 28 16.64 -6.76 -1.18
CA TYR A 28 17.85 -6.40 -0.42
C TYR A 28 18.42 -7.59 0.35
N GLU A 29 18.09 -8.82 -0.05
CA GLU A 29 18.52 -10.04 0.65
C GLU A 29 20.04 -10.18 0.66
N ASN A 30 20.67 -9.89 -0.48
CA ASN A 30 22.12 -9.94 -0.65
C ASN A 30 22.83 -8.62 -0.33
N ASP A 31 22.11 -7.62 0.19
CA ASP A 31 22.63 -6.28 0.46
C ASP A 31 22.28 -5.83 1.89
N GLU A 32 22.94 -6.45 2.87
CA GLU A 32 22.76 -6.12 4.28
C GLU A 32 23.17 -4.67 4.60
N GLU A 33 24.16 -4.13 3.90
CA GLU A 33 24.59 -2.74 4.09
C GLU A 33 23.48 -1.76 3.71
N ALA A 34 22.84 -1.93 2.56
CA ALA A 34 21.68 -1.12 2.18
C ALA A 34 20.55 -1.23 3.20
N ARG A 35 20.24 -2.44 3.69
CA ARG A 35 19.22 -2.63 4.74
C ARG A 35 19.56 -1.84 6.00
N ARG A 36 20.81 -1.91 6.48
CA ARG A 36 21.26 -1.17 7.67
C ARG A 36 21.27 0.34 7.45
N ALA A 37 21.67 0.81 6.27
CA ALA A 37 21.73 2.22 5.93
C ALA A 37 20.36 2.92 5.96
N THR A 38 19.27 2.17 5.77
CA THR A 38 17.91 2.72 5.87
C THR A 38 17.49 3.13 7.28
N GLY A 39 18.16 2.61 8.33
CA GLY A 39 17.75 2.76 9.72
C GLY A 39 16.59 1.83 10.15
N PHE A 40 16.03 1.03 9.22
CA PHE A 40 14.88 0.16 9.47
C PHE A 40 15.24 -1.33 9.52
N SER A 41 16.53 -1.68 9.56
CA SER A 41 16.98 -3.10 9.58
C SER A 41 16.48 -3.90 10.78
N ASN A 42 16.03 -3.23 11.85
CA ASN A 42 15.46 -3.84 13.05
C ASN A 42 13.92 -3.70 13.15
N SER A 43 13.28 -3.11 12.13
CA SER A 43 11.82 -2.92 12.12
C SER A 43 11.11 -4.26 11.95
N THR A 44 10.24 -4.59 12.90
CA THR A 44 9.30 -5.71 12.84
C THR A 44 7.90 -5.20 12.52
N TYR A 45 7.00 -6.09 12.10
CA TYR A 45 5.59 -5.72 11.94
C TYR A 45 4.99 -5.21 13.26
N LYS A 46 5.35 -5.81 14.40
CA LYS A 46 4.90 -5.34 15.72
C LYS A 46 5.37 -3.92 16.03
N THR A 47 6.65 -3.60 15.81
CA THR A 47 7.15 -2.24 16.08
C THR A 47 6.43 -1.18 15.24
N ILE A 48 5.98 -1.55 14.04
CA ILE A 48 5.16 -0.68 13.21
C ILE A 48 3.77 -0.49 13.82
N PHE A 49 3.07 -1.55 14.21
CA PHE A 49 1.77 -1.42 14.88
C PHE A 49 1.86 -0.65 16.21
N ASP A 50 2.90 -0.88 17.02
CA ASP A 50 3.15 -0.15 18.26
C ASP A 50 3.32 1.36 17.99
N ARG A 51 4.05 1.71 16.92
CA ARG A 51 4.20 3.11 16.48
C ARG A 51 2.86 3.70 16.03
N LEU A 52 2.07 2.98 15.24
CA LEU A 52 0.77 3.45 14.78
C LEU A 52 -0.21 3.67 15.95
N GLU A 53 -0.19 2.79 16.94
CA GLU A 53 -0.96 2.95 18.18
C GLU A 53 -0.48 4.20 18.96
N GLN A 54 0.83 4.42 19.07
CA GLN A 54 1.37 5.61 19.71
C GLN A 54 0.94 6.90 19.00
N GLU A 55 1.02 6.95 17.66
CA GLU A 55 0.58 8.10 16.87
C GLU A 55 -0.94 8.32 16.97
N GLY A 56 -1.73 7.25 17.10
CA GLY A 56 -3.18 7.34 17.27
C GLY A 56 -3.64 7.74 18.68
N ASN A 57 -2.76 7.62 19.67
CA ASN A 57 -3.01 8.09 21.04
C ASN A 57 -2.69 9.58 21.23
N GLU A 58 -2.15 10.26 20.22
CA GLU A 58 -1.94 11.70 20.28
C GLU A 58 -3.30 12.44 20.26
N GLU A 59 -3.56 13.23 21.30
CA GLU A 59 -4.87 13.88 21.48
C GLU A 59 -5.22 14.78 20.28
N GLY A 60 -6.45 14.61 19.78
CA GLY A 60 -6.96 15.39 18.66
C GLY A 60 -6.44 14.99 17.28
N LYS A 61 -5.67 13.89 17.15
CA LYS A 61 -5.23 13.36 15.85
C LYS A 61 -5.84 12.01 15.53
N ARG A 62 -6.19 11.83 14.26
CA ARG A 62 -6.49 10.51 13.69
C ARG A 62 -5.34 10.05 12.80
N VAL A 63 -4.97 8.78 12.89
CA VAL A 63 -3.93 8.20 12.02
C VAL A 63 -4.48 7.99 10.61
N PHE A 64 -3.74 8.45 9.61
CA PHE A 64 -3.94 8.14 8.21
C PHE A 64 -2.70 7.43 7.67
N ILE A 65 -2.88 6.23 7.15
CA ILE A 65 -1.80 5.41 6.60
C ILE A 65 -2.02 5.27 5.10
N LYS A 66 -1.02 5.67 4.32
CA LYS A 66 -0.92 5.23 2.92
C LYS A 66 0.05 4.05 2.93
N ASP A 67 -0.40 2.87 2.55
CA ASP A 67 0.48 1.70 2.42
C ASP A 67 0.24 0.92 1.12
N ILE A 68 1.07 -0.08 0.84
CA ILE A 68 0.91 -1.03 -0.27
C ILE A 68 0.56 -2.40 0.32
N THR A 69 -0.58 -2.95 -0.07
CA THR A 69 -1.07 -4.25 0.42
C THR A 69 -0.07 -5.40 0.21
N TYR A 70 0.78 -5.27 -0.81
CA TYR A 70 1.89 -6.17 -1.10
C TYR A 70 2.83 -6.42 0.09
N TYR A 71 2.93 -5.47 1.03
CA TYR A 71 3.78 -5.63 2.22
C TYR A 71 3.16 -6.55 3.30
N LEU A 72 1.86 -6.84 3.19
CA LEU A 72 1.09 -7.61 4.17
C LEU A 72 0.55 -8.94 3.61
N VAL A 73 0.35 -9.04 2.30
CA VAL A 73 -0.13 -10.25 1.63
C VAL A 73 1.05 -10.94 0.96
N PRO A 74 1.32 -12.23 1.23
CA PRO A 74 2.43 -12.92 0.59
C PRO A 74 2.31 -12.95 -0.94
N PRO A 75 3.41 -12.64 -1.64
CA PRO A 75 3.43 -12.58 -3.09
C PRO A 75 3.26 -13.95 -3.73
N GLU A 76 2.93 -13.97 -5.02
CA GLU A 76 2.89 -15.19 -5.83
C GLU A 76 1.90 -16.23 -5.29
N GLN A 77 0.81 -15.76 -4.68
CA GLN A 77 -0.24 -16.60 -4.10
C GLN A 77 0.25 -17.56 -3.00
N GLN A 78 1.41 -17.28 -2.40
CA GLN A 78 1.89 -18.08 -1.28
C GLN A 78 0.90 -18.06 -0.11
N PRO A 79 0.78 -19.17 0.65
CA PRO A 79 -0.08 -19.22 1.82
C PRO A 79 0.33 -18.20 2.88
N ALA A 80 -0.65 -17.55 3.49
CA ALA A 80 -0.43 -16.64 4.61
C ALA A 80 0.17 -17.37 5.81
N LYS A 81 1.22 -16.78 6.39
CA LYS A 81 1.84 -17.17 7.66
C LYS A 81 1.93 -15.93 8.54
N ILE A 82 1.49 -16.00 9.79
CA ILE A 82 1.48 -14.82 10.67
C ILE A 82 2.91 -14.38 10.97
N ALA A 83 3.16 -13.07 10.89
CA ALA A 83 4.46 -12.50 11.23
C ALA A 83 4.84 -12.85 12.69
N PRO A 84 6.06 -13.36 12.96
CA PRO A 84 6.47 -13.82 14.28
C PRO A 84 6.22 -12.83 15.43
N SER A 85 6.46 -11.55 15.18
CA SER A 85 6.28 -10.46 16.14
C SER A 85 4.82 -10.18 16.48
N LEU A 86 3.86 -10.59 15.63
CA LEU A 86 2.42 -10.37 15.83
C LEU A 86 1.73 -11.52 16.57
N GLN A 87 2.46 -12.55 16.97
CA GLN A 87 1.88 -13.67 17.70
C GLN A 87 1.39 -13.23 19.09
N THR A 88 0.09 -13.30 19.33
CA THR A 88 -0.46 -13.14 20.68
C THR A 88 -0.04 -14.32 21.54
N LYS A 89 0.81 -14.11 22.56
CA LYS A 89 1.12 -15.13 23.55
C LYS A 89 -0.17 -15.54 24.26
N LYS A 90 -0.66 -16.77 24.06
CA LYS A 90 -1.73 -17.33 24.90
C LYS A 90 -1.23 -17.34 26.35
N ARG A 91 -1.81 -16.52 27.23
CA ARG A 91 -1.62 -16.63 28.68
C ARG A 91 -2.24 -17.95 29.14
N GLY A 92 -1.46 -19.02 29.14
CA GLY A 92 -1.81 -20.27 29.81
C GLY A 92 -1.60 -20.12 31.31
N ILE A 93 -2.64 -20.38 32.10
CA ILE A 93 -2.53 -20.65 33.52
C ILE A 93 -1.87 -22.03 33.67
N GLY A 94 -0.66 -22.08 34.25
CA GLY A 94 -0.10 -23.31 34.84
C GLY A 94 1.12 -23.93 34.16
N THR A 95 2.25 -23.81 34.88
CA THR A 95 3.48 -24.64 34.91
C THR A 95 4.45 -24.66 33.72
N ASP A 96 5.60 -24.03 33.99
CA ASP A 96 6.98 -24.40 33.63
C ASP A 96 7.41 -24.45 32.16
N SER A 97 7.83 -23.30 31.64
CA SER A 97 9.26 -23.00 31.48
C SER A 97 9.40 -21.56 30.98
N ALA A 98 10.19 -20.76 31.71
CA ALA A 98 10.57 -19.43 31.30
C ALA A 98 11.33 -19.50 29.97
N VAL A 99 10.66 -19.26 28.85
CA VAL A 99 11.33 -18.74 27.66
C VAL A 99 11.45 -17.24 27.89
N ASN A 100 12.58 -16.89 28.50
CA ASN A 100 13.08 -15.53 28.59
C ASN A 100 12.97 -14.84 27.24
N GLY A 101 12.86 -13.50 27.30
CA GLY A 101 12.55 -12.59 26.21
C GLY A 101 13.09 -13.01 24.86
N VAL A 102 12.32 -12.66 23.82
CA VAL A 102 12.69 -12.75 22.42
C VAL A 102 13.90 -11.81 22.22
N ASN A 103 15.07 -12.26 22.66
CA ASN A 103 16.34 -11.84 22.10
C ASN A 103 16.23 -12.17 20.63
N GLY A 104 16.53 -11.17 19.80
CA GLY A 104 16.35 -11.21 18.35
C GLY A 104 16.71 -12.56 17.77
N VAL A 105 15.97 -12.93 16.73
CA VAL A 105 16.34 -13.97 15.77
C VAL A 105 17.72 -13.64 15.18
N ASN A 106 18.77 -13.88 15.96
CA ASN A 106 20.17 -13.98 15.53
C ASN A 106 20.41 -15.41 15.05
N GLY A 107 19.51 -15.90 14.19
CA GLY A 107 19.80 -17.02 13.31
C GLY A 107 20.31 -16.40 12.02
N HIS A 108 21.63 -16.29 11.88
CA HIS A 108 22.23 -16.14 10.55
C HIS A 108 21.96 -17.46 9.84
N ASP A 109 20.81 -17.56 9.17
CA ASP A 109 20.61 -18.59 8.16
C ASP A 109 21.57 -18.22 7.02
N PRO A 110 22.58 -19.05 6.71
CA PRO A 110 23.48 -18.81 5.59
C PRO A 110 22.77 -19.00 4.24
N SER A 111 21.48 -19.34 4.23
CA SER A 111 20.66 -19.27 3.03
C SER A 111 20.36 -17.80 2.69
N ASN A 112 20.82 -17.34 1.53
CA ASN A 112 20.49 -16.01 0.97
C ASN A 112 19.00 -15.94 0.58
N LYS A 113 18.10 -16.10 1.55
CA LYS A 113 16.65 -16.14 1.38
C LYS A 113 15.98 -15.34 2.49
N PRO A 114 14.80 -14.77 2.23
CA PRO A 114 14.08 -14.05 3.25
C PRO A 114 13.59 -15.06 4.29
N PRO A 115 13.34 -14.62 5.54
CA PRO A 115 12.80 -15.46 6.61
C PRO A 115 11.37 -15.98 6.34
N PHE A 116 10.70 -15.52 5.26
CA PHE A 116 9.41 -16.02 4.81
C PHE A 116 9.55 -17.27 3.92
N PRO A 117 8.69 -18.30 4.03
CA PRO A 117 7.48 -18.39 4.86
C PRO A 117 7.77 -18.58 6.36
N TYR A 118 7.02 -17.87 7.20
CA TYR A 118 7.16 -17.97 8.67
C TYR A 118 6.64 -19.32 9.21
N PRO A 119 7.12 -19.77 10.38
CA PRO A 119 6.67 -21.02 10.99
C PRO A 119 5.27 -20.95 11.62
N ILE A 120 4.65 -19.77 11.65
CA ILE A 120 3.36 -19.55 12.32
C ILE A 120 2.24 -19.62 11.29
N GLU A 121 1.29 -20.53 11.51
CA GLU A 121 0.14 -20.69 10.63
C GLU A 121 -0.70 -19.41 10.49
N GLY A 122 -1.17 -19.16 9.26
CA GLY A 122 -2.14 -18.11 8.97
C GLY A 122 -3.51 -18.40 9.59
N GLU A 123 -4.32 -17.36 9.71
CA GLU A 123 -5.73 -17.51 10.10
C GLU A 123 -6.55 -17.99 8.89
N PRO A 124 -7.52 -18.91 9.08
CA PRO A 124 -8.36 -19.40 7.98
C PRO A 124 -9.02 -18.26 7.19
N GLY A 125 -8.77 -18.23 5.87
CA GLY A 125 -9.32 -17.24 4.95
C GLY A 125 -8.67 -15.86 4.99
N ASN A 126 -7.83 -15.54 5.98
CA ASN A 126 -7.06 -14.30 6.02
C ASN A 126 -5.84 -14.43 5.09
N PRO A 127 -5.74 -13.62 4.01
CA PRO A 127 -4.65 -13.71 3.06
C PRO A 127 -3.38 -12.98 3.55
N THR A 128 -3.42 -12.35 4.72
CA THR A 128 -2.33 -11.50 5.22
C THR A 128 -1.50 -12.21 6.29
N ILE A 129 -0.29 -11.70 6.50
CA ILE A 129 0.56 -12.08 7.64
C ILE A 129 0.13 -11.43 8.97
N VAL A 130 -0.96 -10.66 8.96
CA VAL A 130 -1.44 -9.84 10.09
C VAL A 130 -2.69 -10.49 10.69
N PRO A 131 -2.75 -10.73 12.01
CA PRO A 131 -3.95 -11.23 12.66
C PRO A 131 -5.17 -10.32 12.42
N ARG A 132 -6.34 -10.93 12.22
CA ARG A 132 -7.60 -10.22 11.99
C ARG A 132 -7.88 -9.16 13.06
N ALA A 133 -7.59 -9.46 14.32
CA ALA A 133 -7.82 -8.54 15.44
C ALA A 133 -7.02 -7.23 15.33
N LEU A 134 -5.89 -7.21 14.60
CA LEU A 134 -5.17 -5.98 14.31
C LEU A 134 -5.80 -5.26 13.11
N LEU A 135 -6.18 -6.00 12.06
CA LEU A 135 -6.85 -5.44 10.87
C LEU A 135 -8.16 -4.72 11.23
N GLU A 136 -8.93 -5.27 12.19
CA GLU A 136 -10.21 -4.70 12.64
C GLU A 136 -10.08 -3.31 13.31
N GLN A 137 -8.86 -2.86 13.63
CA GLN A 137 -8.62 -1.53 14.19
C GLN A 137 -8.59 -0.44 13.12
N PHE A 138 -8.55 -0.81 11.83
CA PHE A 138 -8.41 0.12 10.72
C PHE A 138 -9.69 0.24 9.90
N HIS A 139 -9.88 1.43 9.33
CA HIS A 139 -10.84 1.66 8.27
C HIS A 139 -10.11 1.58 6.92
N PHE A 140 -10.48 0.63 6.07
CA PHE A 140 -9.80 0.40 4.80
C PHE A 140 -10.42 1.20 3.66
N THR A 141 -9.56 1.86 2.89
CA THR A 141 -9.89 2.45 1.59
C THR A 141 -8.86 1.98 0.58
N PHE A 142 -9.25 1.93 -0.69
CA PHE A 142 -8.44 1.31 -1.74
C PHE A 142 -8.21 2.32 -2.86
N LEU A 143 -7.00 2.36 -3.40
CA LEU A 143 -6.61 3.18 -4.54
C LEU A 143 -6.09 2.26 -5.64
N ILE A 144 -6.69 2.33 -6.82
CA ILE A 144 -6.28 1.58 -8.00
C ILE A 144 -5.88 2.54 -9.13
N ARG A 145 -5.04 2.06 -10.02
CA ARG A 145 -4.62 2.78 -11.23
C ARG A 145 -4.56 1.80 -12.39
N ASP A 146 -4.89 2.25 -13.59
CA ASP A 146 -4.78 1.43 -14.80
C ASP A 146 -3.33 0.89 -14.97
N PRO A 147 -3.14 -0.44 -15.06
CA PRO A 147 -1.85 -1.08 -15.32
C PRO A 147 -1.06 -0.47 -16.49
N HIS A 148 -1.75 -0.05 -17.56
CA HIS A 148 -1.09 0.63 -18.70
C HIS A 148 -0.37 1.92 -18.32
N SER A 149 -0.69 2.51 -17.16
CA SER A 149 -0.05 3.72 -16.66
C SER A 149 0.87 3.45 -15.48
N SER A 150 0.47 2.57 -14.56
CA SER A 150 1.23 2.29 -13.33
C SER A 150 2.47 1.44 -13.60
N ILE A 151 2.37 0.38 -14.40
CA ILE A 151 3.48 -0.53 -14.70
C ILE A 151 4.64 0.18 -15.41
N PRO A 152 4.45 0.91 -16.52
CA PRO A 152 5.55 1.64 -17.15
C PRO A 152 6.08 2.79 -16.28
N SER A 153 5.29 3.30 -15.33
CA SER A 153 5.74 4.28 -14.34
C SER A 153 6.66 3.63 -13.32
N TYR A 154 6.31 2.44 -12.81
CA TYR A 154 7.13 1.66 -11.89
C TYR A 154 8.40 1.15 -12.59
N TYR A 155 8.29 0.60 -13.81
CA TYR A 155 9.44 0.18 -14.61
C TYR A 155 10.45 1.31 -14.80
N ARG A 156 9.98 2.55 -15.04
CA ARG A 156 10.86 3.73 -15.13
C ARG A 156 11.63 3.99 -13.83
N CYS A 157 11.04 3.73 -12.66
CA CYS A 157 11.72 3.83 -11.37
C CYS A 157 12.80 2.76 -11.16
N CYS A 158 12.84 1.73 -12.02
CA CYS A 158 13.75 0.60 -11.91
C CYS A 158 14.87 0.60 -12.95
N ILE A 159 15.09 1.72 -13.66
CA ILE A 159 16.11 1.85 -14.71
C ILE A 159 16.81 3.21 -14.65
N PRO A 160 18.00 3.35 -15.27
CA PRO A 160 18.72 4.62 -15.30
C PRO A 160 17.94 5.74 -15.98
N PRO A 161 18.05 6.99 -15.48
CA PRO A 161 18.86 7.40 -14.33
C PRO A 161 18.10 7.36 -12.98
N LEU A 162 16.87 6.84 -12.95
CA LEU A 162 16.00 6.98 -11.78
C LEU A 162 16.28 5.92 -10.71
N ASP A 163 16.76 4.74 -11.12
CA ASP A 163 17.22 3.68 -10.23
C ASP A 163 18.30 4.12 -9.23
N ASP A 164 19.22 5.00 -9.64
CA ASP A 164 20.23 5.61 -8.76
C ASP A 164 19.59 6.38 -7.59
N MET A 165 18.43 7.01 -7.82
CA MET A 165 17.72 7.77 -6.80
C MET A 165 16.78 6.91 -5.97
N THR A 166 16.13 5.92 -6.59
CA THR A 166 15.16 5.04 -5.92
C THR A 166 15.85 3.92 -5.15
N GLY A 167 17.04 3.50 -5.57
CA GLY A 167 17.71 2.29 -5.09
C GLY A 167 17.04 1.00 -5.60
N PHE A 168 16.20 1.07 -6.63
CA PHE A 168 15.53 -0.06 -7.24
C PHE A 168 16.24 -0.38 -8.57
N TYR A 169 17.28 -1.21 -8.54
CA TYR A 169 18.05 -1.54 -9.76
C TYR A 169 17.45 -2.66 -10.60
N ASP A 170 16.44 -3.34 -10.05
CA ASP A 170 15.72 -4.43 -10.71
C ASP A 170 14.21 -4.18 -10.63
N PHE A 171 13.55 -4.46 -11.75
CA PHE A 171 12.10 -4.49 -11.85
C PHE A 171 11.58 -5.87 -11.44
N TYR A 172 10.77 -5.93 -10.38
CA TYR A 172 10.10 -7.15 -9.96
C TYR A 172 8.61 -7.07 -10.33
N PRO A 173 8.13 -7.85 -11.33
CA PRO A 173 6.73 -7.79 -11.76
C PRO A 173 5.72 -8.09 -10.64
N ASN A 174 6.09 -8.93 -9.66
CA ASN A 174 5.23 -9.26 -8.53
C ASN A 174 4.99 -8.06 -7.60
N GLU A 175 5.88 -7.07 -7.54
CA GLU A 175 5.67 -5.83 -6.77
C GLU A 175 4.60 -4.91 -7.37
N ALA A 176 4.01 -5.26 -8.54
CA ALA A 176 2.85 -4.55 -9.08
C ALA A 176 1.64 -4.56 -8.14
N GLY A 177 1.48 -5.62 -7.33
CA GLY A 177 0.58 -5.64 -6.17
C GLY A 177 -0.93 -5.78 -6.44
N TYR A 178 -1.37 -5.98 -7.69
CA TYR A 178 -2.82 -6.03 -7.99
C TYR A 178 -3.49 -7.34 -7.53
N ASP A 179 -2.78 -8.47 -7.59
CA ASP A 179 -3.27 -9.74 -7.03
C ASP A 179 -3.48 -9.60 -5.52
N GLU A 180 -2.46 -9.09 -4.84
CA GLU A 180 -2.44 -8.91 -3.40
C GLU A 180 -3.55 -7.96 -2.94
N LEU A 181 -3.73 -6.84 -3.66
CA LEU A 181 -4.82 -5.90 -3.43
C LEU A 181 -6.19 -6.55 -3.63
N ARG A 182 -6.38 -7.35 -4.69
CA ARG A 182 -7.64 -8.07 -4.95
C ARG A 182 -7.94 -9.08 -3.85
N ARG A 183 -6.98 -9.93 -3.49
CA ARG A 183 -7.14 -10.96 -2.44
C ARG A 183 -7.48 -10.32 -1.10
N PHE A 184 -6.79 -9.24 -0.73
CA PHE A 184 -7.10 -8.51 0.49
C PHE A 184 -8.48 -7.84 0.43
N PHE A 185 -8.84 -7.22 -0.71
CA PHE A 185 -10.16 -6.62 -0.90
C PHE A 185 -11.30 -7.63 -0.75
N ASP A 186 -11.16 -8.80 -1.40
CA ASP A 186 -12.14 -9.89 -1.29
C ASP A 186 -12.27 -10.36 0.16
N TYR A 187 -11.14 -10.60 0.85
CA TYR A 187 -11.15 -10.90 2.28
C TYR A 187 -11.82 -9.80 3.10
N ALA A 188 -11.50 -8.53 2.88
CA ALA A 188 -12.05 -7.42 3.64
C ALA A 188 -13.58 -7.35 3.50
N ARG A 189 -14.12 -7.60 2.29
CA ARG A 189 -15.56 -7.64 2.02
C ARG A 189 -16.23 -8.85 2.65
N GLU A 190 -15.63 -10.03 2.52
CA GLU A 190 -16.20 -11.30 3.00
C GLU A 190 -16.16 -11.42 4.53
N SER A 191 -15.10 -10.89 5.14
CA SER A 191 -14.88 -10.86 6.58
C SER A 191 -15.66 -9.77 7.30
N GLY A 192 -16.17 -8.77 6.56
CA GLY A 192 -16.91 -7.62 7.10
C GLY A 192 -16.03 -6.48 7.60
N LEU A 193 -14.73 -6.45 7.28
CA LEU A 193 -13.85 -5.29 7.51
C LEU A 193 -14.29 -4.08 6.67
N VAL A 194 -14.87 -4.34 5.50
CA VAL A 194 -15.64 -3.36 4.72
C VAL A 194 -17.04 -3.89 4.44
N GLY A 195 -17.99 -2.98 4.32
CA GLY A 195 -19.39 -3.29 3.99
C GLY A 195 -19.57 -3.67 2.53
N LYS A 196 -20.82 -3.72 2.09
CA LYS A 196 -21.20 -4.13 0.71
C LYS A 196 -21.56 -2.96 -0.19
N LYS A 197 -21.89 -1.81 0.41
CA LYS A 197 -22.37 -0.64 -0.32
C LYS A 197 -21.18 0.16 -0.85
N ILE A 198 -21.18 0.46 -2.14
CA ILE A 198 -20.18 1.35 -2.75
C ILE A 198 -20.44 2.80 -2.32
N THR A 199 -19.39 3.51 -1.93
CA THR A 199 -19.46 4.94 -1.58
C THR A 199 -20.12 5.74 -2.71
N GLY A 200 -21.10 6.58 -2.34
CA GLY A 200 -21.85 7.42 -3.28
C GLY A 200 -22.94 6.71 -4.09
N GLN A 201 -23.08 5.39 -3.96
CA GLN A 201 -24.17 4.65 -4.60
C GLN A 201 -25.50 4.84 -3.84
N SER A 202 -26.53 5.31 -4.53
CA SER A 202 -27.86 5.64 -3.97
C SER A 202 -28.93 4.55 -4.19
N ASN A 203 -28.54 3.38 -4.70
CA ASN A 203 -29.47 2.34 -5.17
C ASN A 203 -30.22 1.65 -4.03
N GLY A 204 -31.31 2.25 -3.51
CA GLY A 204 -32.58 1.67 -3.00
C GLY A 204 -32.61 0.36 -2.18
N VAL A 205 -31.49 -0.29 -1.92
CA VAL A 205 -31.30 -1.47 -1.09
C VAL A 205 -31.15 -0.93 0.31
N ALA A 206 -32.06 -1.31 1.20
CA ALA A 206 -31.96 -0.98 2.61
C ALA A 206 -30.53 -1.25 3.09
N ASN A 207 -29.98 -0.36 3.90
CA ASN A 207 -28.62 -0.45 4.42
C ASN A 207 -28.54 -1.66 5.37
N VAL A 208 -28.41 -2.87 4.82
CA VAL A 208 -28.46 -4.14 5.58
C VAL A 208 -27.27 -4.22 6.55
N ASP A 209 -26.24 -3.41 6.32
CA ASP A 209 -25.03 -3.27 7.12
C ASP A 209 -24.78 -1.79 7.48
N ALA A 210 -25.77 -1.07 8.04
CA ALA A 210 -25.62 0.36 8.39
C ALA A 210 -24.45 0.66 9.33
N ASP A 211 -24.01 -0.32 10.11
CA ASP A 211 -22.91 -0.22 11.07
C ASP A 211 -21.52 -0.51 10.45
N LYS A 212 -21.45 -0.89 9.17
CA LYS A 212 -20.17 -1.19 8.50
C LYS A 212 -19.72 -0.05 7.59
N PRO A 213 -18.39 0.17 7.46
CA PRO A 213 -17.81 1.06 6.46
C PRO A 213 -18.35 0.81 5.04
N GLU A 214 -18.61 1.86 4.26
CA GLU A 214 -18.85 1.69 2.82
C GLU A 214 -17.57 1.21 2.10
N ILE A 215 -17.73 0.55 0.95
CA ILE A 215 -16.63 0.24 0.03
C ILE A 215 -16.17 1.55 -0.59
N CYS A 216 -15.01 2.02 -0.13
CA CYS A 216 -14.34 3.20 -0.67
C CYS A 216 -13.14 2.78 -1.55
N MET A 217 -13.41 2.62 -2.85
CA MET A 217 -12.41 2.32 -3.89
C MET A 217 -12.27 3.53 -4.81
N ILE A 218 -11.07 4.07 -4.95
CA ILE A 218 -10.74 5.22 -5.79
C ILE A 218 -9.98 4.73 -7.02
N ASP A 219 -10.42 5.10 -8.22
CA ASP A 219 -9.60 5.00 -9.42
C ASP A 219 -8.79 6.29 -9.62
N ALA A 220 -7.50 6.15 -9.88
CA ALA A 220 -6.59 7.29 -10.03
C ALA A 220 -6.96 8.19 -11.22
N ASP A 221 -7.48 7.65 -12.32
CA ASP A 221 -7.92 8.48 -13.44
C ASP A 221 -9.20 9.26 -13.09
N ASP A 222 -10.12 8.67 -12.33
CA ASP A 222 -11.32 9.37 -11.84
C ASP A 222 -10.94 10.50 -10.86
N LEU A 223 -10.00 10.24 -9.94
CA LEU A 223 -9.47 11.26 -9.03
C LEU A 223 -8.81 12.41 -9.78
N LEU A 224 -8.07 12.14 -10.86
CA LEU A 224 -7.40 13.17 -11.65
C LEU A 224 -8.38 13.94 -12.55
N ASP A 225 -9.49 13.33 -12.96
CA ASP A 225 -10.53 13.98 -13.76
C ASP A 225 -11.46 14.85 -12.92
N ASP A 226 -11.80 14.42 -11.69
CA ASP A 226 -12.62 15.18 -10.73
C ASP A 226 -12.09 15.07 -9.29
N PRO A 227 -10.99 15.77 -8.96
CA PRO A 227 -10.41 15.74 -7.61
C PRO A 227 -11.38 16.16 -6.52
N GLU A 228 -12.20 17.18 -6.76
CA GLU A 228 -13.12 17.71 -5.76
C GLU A 228 -14.25 16.71 -5.46
N GLY A 229 -14.93 16.20 -6.49
CA GLY A 229 -16.01 15.23 -6.32
C GLY A 229 -15.53 13.97 -5.60
N VAL A 230 -14.39 13.43 -6.03
CA VAL A 230 -13.79 12.24 -5.41
C VAL A 230 -13.39 12.50 -3.95
N LEU A 231 -12.72 13.62 -3.64
CA LEU A 231 -12.37 13.93 -2.25
C LEU A 231 -13.59 14.17 -1.37
N ARG A 232 -14.66 14.81 -1.87
CA ARG A 232 -15.91 14.99 -1.13
C ARG A 232 -16.53 13.65 -0.77
N ALA A 233 -16.62 12.73 -1.75
CA ALA A 233 -17.13 11.38 -1.52
C ALA A 233 -16.27 10.60 -0.53
N TYR A 234 -14.94 10.66 -0.69
CA TYR A 234 -13.98 10.05 0.21
C TYR A 234 -14.13 10.55 1.65
N CYS A 235 -14.06 11.88 1.85
CA CYS A 235 -14.20 12.52 3.15
C CYS A 235 -15.49 12.10 3.85
N LYS A 236 -16.62 12.11 3.12
CA LYS A 236 -17.91 11.65 3.65
C LYS A 236 -17.86 10.17 4.10
N SER A 237 -17.27 9.30 3.28
CA SER A 237 -17.15 7.86 3.56
C SER A 237 -16.33 7.58 4.81
N VAL A 238 -15.22 8.29 4.99
CA VAL A 238 -14.31 8.06 6.11
C VAL A 238 -14.64 8.90 7.35
N GLY A 239 -15.66 9.76 7.30
CA GLY A 239 -16.06 10.62 8.42
C GLY A 239 -15.13 11.82 8.64
N LEU A 240 -14.58 12.39 7.58
CA LEU A 240 -13.81 13.64 7.61
C LEU A 240 -14.64 14.78 7.02
N GLU A 241 -14.50 15.98 7.57
CA GLU A 241 -15.02 17.19 6.95
C GLU A 241 -14.19 17.53 5.70
N PHE A 242 -14.83 17.80 4.57
CA PHE A 242 -14.15 18.25 3.37
C PHE A 242 -13.90 19.77 3.42
N SER A 243 -12.71 20.21 3.03
CA SER A 243 -12.38 21.61 2.73
C SER A 243 -11.67 21.70 1.38
N LEU A 244 -11.90 22.78 0.63
CA LEU A 244 -11.19 23.04 -0.63
C LEU A 244 -9.67 23.15 -0.43
N ASP A 245 -9.21 23.56 0.76
CA ASP A 245 -7.79 23.63 1.11
C ASP A 245 -7.10 22.25 1.08
N MET A 246 -7.85 21.15 1.04
CA MET A 246 -7.27 19.82 0.82
C MET A 246 -6.62 19.66 -0.56
N LEU A 247 -7.05 20.45 -1.54
CA LEU A 247 -6.59 20.41 -2.92
C LEU A 247 -5.49 21.44 -3.21
N ASN A 248 -5.07 22.23 -2.21
CA ASN A 248 -4.05 23.26 -2.36
C ASN A 248 -3.07 23.21 -1.19
N TRP A 249 -1.78 23.14 -1.51
CA TRP A 249 -0.69 23.16 -0.54
C TRP A 249 0.42 24.11 -1.03
N ASP A 250 0.02 25.23 -1.64
CA ASP A 250 0.95 26.26 -2.12
C ASP A 250 1.44 27.15 -0.97
N ASN A 251 2.00 26.53 0.07
CA ASN A 251 2.62 27.21 1.20
C ASN A 251 3.84 26.41 1.69
N GLU A 252 4.81 27.12 2.26
CA GLU A 252 6.09 26.56 2.70
C GLU A 252 5.90 25.48 3.77
N GLU A 253 5.02 25.72 4.74
CA GLU A 253 4.79 24.79 5.86
C GLU A 253 4.28 23.42 5.39
N ASP A 254 3.28 23.38 4.51
CA ASP A 254 2.73 22.13 3.98
C ASP A 254 3.72 21.43 3.04
N GLN A 255 4.51 22.19 2.30
CA GLN A 255 5.56 21.65 1.43
C GLN A 255 6.69 21.00 2.23
N GLU A 256 7.18 21.65 3.28
CA GLU A 256 8.17 21.09 4.20
C GLU A 256 7.64 19.84 4.87
N ARG A 257 6.38 19.89 5.35
CA ARG A 257 5.72 18.74 5.97
C ARG A 257 5.60 17.57 4.99
N ALA A 258 5.20 17.83 3.74
CA ALA A 258 5.09 16.81 2.69
C ALA A 258 6.46 16.19 2.36
N LYS A 259 7.49 17.00 2.17
CA LYS A 259 8.86 16.51 1.93
C LYS A 259 9.33 15.57 3.04
N ALA A 260 9.15 15.98 4.30
CA ALA A 260 9.53 15.16 5.45
C ALA A 260 8.74 13.83 5.52
N ALA A 261 7.43 13.85 5.23
CA ALA A 261 6.61 12.64 5.30
C ALA A 261 6.88 11.62 4.19
N PHE A 262 7.35 12.08 3.02
CA PHE A 262 7.58 11.23 1.84
C PHE A 262 9.07 10.95 1.56
N GLU A 263 10.00 11.49 2.37
CA GLU A 263 11.46 11.38 2.20
C GLU A 263 11.97 9.93 2.00
N LYS A 264 11.31 8.96 2.64
CA LYS A 264 11.69 7.54 2.60
C LYS A 264 11.74 6.96 1.19
N TRP A 265 10.80 7.31 0.33
CA TRP A 265 10.68 6.75 -1.03
C TRP A 265 11.10 7.78 -2.07
N LYS A 266 12.36 8.24 -1.94
CA LYS A 266 12.95 9.21 -2.86
C LYS A 266 12.88 8.72 -4.30
N GLY A 267 12.51 9.62 -5.21
CA GLY A 267 12.35 9.32 -6.63
C GLY A 267 11.00 8.74 -7.04
N PHE A 268 10.16 8.30 -6.11
CA PHE A 268 8.81 7.79 -6.42
C PHE A 268 7.73 8.89 -6.42
N HIS A 269 7.95 9.98 -5.68
CA HIS A 269 6.91 10.97 -5.40
C HIS A 269 7.31 12.41 -5.75
N GLU A 270 8.46 12.63 -6.39
CA GLU A 270 8.99 13.97 -6.68
C GLU A 270 7.96 14.84 -7.42
N ASP A 271 7.29 14.29 -8.45
CA ASP A 271 6.26 15.02 -9.20
C ASP A 271 5.12 15.54 -8.30
N ALA A 272 4.73 14.77 -7.28
CA ALA A 272 3.69 15.16 -6.33
C ALA A 272 4.23 16.10 -5.25
N ILE A 273 5.44 15.86 -4.75
CA ILE A 273 6.13 16.69 -3.75
C ILE A 273 6.39 18.10 -4.30
N ASP A 274 6.79 18.22 -5.57
CA ASP A 274 7.09 19.51 -6.20
C ASP A 274 5.85 20.24 -6.72
N SER A 275 4.70 19.57 -6.74
CA SER A 275 3.43 20.20 -7.09
C SER A 275 2.88 21.06 -5.94
N LYS A 276 1.86 21.87 -6.22
CA LYS A 276 1.27 22.83 -5.27
C LYS A 276 -0.23 22.68 -5.11
N ASP A 277 -0.85 21.89 -5.97
CA ASP A 277 -2.28 21.70 -6.03
C ASP A 277 -2.64 20.36 -6.68
N LEU A 278 -3.86 19.90 -6.43
CA LEU A 278 -4.51 18.86 -7.21
C LEU A 278 -5.72 19.49 -7.92
N LYS A 279 -5.58 19.72 -9.22
CA LYS A 279 -6.62 20.26 -10.09
C LYS A 279 -7.06 19.25 -11.14
N PRO A 280 -8.32 19.34 -11.63
CA PRO A 280 -8.77 18.53 -12.76
C PRO A 280 -7.78 18.62 -13.92
N ARG A 281 -7.51 17.49 -14.58
CA ARG A 281 -6.70 17.48 -15.80
C ARG A 281 -7.32 18.38 -16.86
N ALA A 282 -6.48 19.16 -17.56
CA ALA A 282 -6.93 20.04 -18.64
C ALA A 282 -7.63 19.28 -19.78
N HIS A 283 -7.17 18.04 -20.04
CA HIS A 283 -7.76 17.14 -21.01
C HIS A 283 -7.87 15.75 -20.40
N LYS A 284 -9.04 15.12 -20.57
CA LYS A 284 -9.22 13.71 -20.25
C LYS A 284 -8.25 12.87 -21.06
N LYS A 285 -7.73 11.81 -20.46
CA LYS A 285 -6.83 10.88 -21.12
C LYS A 285 -7.55 10.24 -22.31
N ALA A 286 -7.01 10.41 -23.52
CA ALA A 286 -7.54 9.76 -24.70
C ALA A 286 -7.39 8.23 -24.58
N ALA A 287 -8.43 7.49 -24.98
CA ALA A 287 -8.34 6.05 -25.08
C ALA A 287 -7.26 5.67 -26.11
N LYS A 288 -6.37 4.76 -25.72
CA LYS A 288 -5.34 4.19 -26.59
C LYS A 288 -5.64 2.71 -26.81
N THR A 289 -5.36 2.24 -28.02
CA THR A 289 -5.32 0.81 -28.34
C THR A 289 -4.06 0.18 -27.78
N GLU A 290 -4.06 -1.15 -27.62
CA GLU A 290 -2.85 -1.89 -27.18
C GLU A 290 -1.64 -1.59 -28.07
N ALA A 291 -1.83 -1.53 -29.39
CA ALA A 291 -0.76 -1.22 -30.34
C ALA A 291 -0.17 0.20 -30.13
N GLN A 292 -0.99 1.17 -29.70
CA GLN A 292 -0.50 2.52 -29.40
C GLN A 292 0.30 2.55 -28.10
N TRP A 293 -0.12 1.80 -27.08
CA TRP A 293 0.66 1.64 -25.85
C TRP A 293 1.99 0.94 -26.12
N ASP A 294 1.96 -0.17 -26.86
CA ASP A 294 3.16 -0.94 -27.22
C ASP A 294 4.16 -0.09 -28.00
N ALA A 295 3.68 0.72 -28.95
CA ALA A 295 4.53 1.62 -29.72
C ALA A 295 5.23 2.66 -28.83
N GLU A 296 4.49 3.29 -27.91
CA GLU A 296 5.05 4.29 -26.98
C GLU A 296 6.06 3.66 -26.02
N TRP A 297 5.75 2.49 -25.45
CA TRP A 297 6.68 1.82 -24.54
C TRP A 297 7.93 1.32 -25.27
N LYS A 298 7.80 0.86 -26.51
CA LYS A 298 8.92 0.45 -27.33
C LYS A 298 9.82 1.63 -27.70
N GLU A 299 9.23 2.76 -28.04
CA GLU A 299 9.98 4.00 -28.28
C GLU A 299 10.76 4.43 -27.02
N LYS A 300 10.11 4.39 -25.85
CA LYS A 300 10.68 4.91 -24.61
C LYS A 300 11.66 3.95 -23.91
N TYR A 301 11.39 2.66 -23.94
CA TYR A 301 12.08 1.65 -23.13
C TYR A 301 12.74 0.53 -23.95
N GLY A 302 12.67 0.62 -25.28
CA GLY A 302 13.16 -0.41 -26.20
C GLY A 302 12.33 -1.69 -26.17
N GLU A 303 12.66 -2.62 -27.07
CA GLU A 303 11.91 -3.89 -27.26
C GLU A 303 11.80 -4.72 -25.98
N LYS A 304 12.92 -4.86 -25.25
CA LYS A 304 12.96 -5.67 -24.03
C LYS A 304 12.08 -5.06 -22.92
N GLY A 305 12.21 -3.75 -22.70
CA GLY A 305 11.41 -3.04 -21.69
C GLY A 305 9.92 -3.06 -22.03
N ALA A 306 9.57 -2.78 -23.28
CA ALA A 306 8.19 -2.85 -23.75
C ALA A 306 7.58 -4.24 -23.57
N LYS A 307 8.32 -5.31 -23.87
CA LYS A 307 7.86 -6.68 -23.64
C LYS A 307 7.60 -6.95 -22.15
N ILE A 308 8.54 -6.59 -21.27
CA ILE A 308 8.38 -6.77 -19.82
C ILE A 308 7.15 -6.01 -19.29
N ILE A 309 6.97 -4.76 -19.74
CA ILE A 309 5.82 -3.93 -19.38
C ILE A 309 4.52 -4.59 -19.87
N ARG A 310 4.45 -5.00 -21.15
CA ARG A 310 3.30 -5.69 -21.72
C ARG A 310 2.92 -6.94 -20.93
N ASP A 311 3.87 -7.85 -20.73
CA ASP A 311 3.63 -9.08 -19.99
C ASP A 311 3.10 -8.78 -18.57
N THR A 312 3.65 -7.76 -17.91
CA THR A 312 3.22 -7.36 -16.56
C THR A 312 1.85 -6.69 -16.58
N VAL A 313 1.54 -5.85 -17.57
CA VAL A 313 0.22 -5.23 -17.75
C VAL A 313 -0.83 -6.33 -17.91
N ASP A 314 -0.62 -7.24 -18.85
CA ASP A 314 -1.58 -8.30 -19.17
C ASP A 314 -1.88 -9.18 -17.95
N ASN A 315 -0.86 -9.50 -17.14
CA ASN A 315 -1.01 -10.25 -15.89
C ASN A 315 -1.83 -9.52 -14.80
N ASN A 316 -1.96 -8.19 -14.87
CA ASN A 316 -2.62 -7.38 -13.84
C ASN A 316 -3.97 -6.77 -14.29
N MET A 317 -4.27 -6.79 -15.59
CA MET A 317 -5.49 -6.17 -16.14
C MET A 317 -6.78 -6.81 -15.61
N GLU A 318 -6.82 -8.14 -15.43
CA GLU A 318 -8.01 -8.81 -14.89
C GLU A 318 -8.31 -8.33 -13.46
N HIS A 319 -7.29 -8.27 -12.60
CA HIS A 319 -7.42 -7.78 -11.23
C HIS A 319 -7.88 -6.32 -11.19
N TYR A 320 -7.30 -5.47 -12.03
CA TYR A 320 -7.72 -4.08 -12.17
C TYR A 320 -9.19 -3.95 -12.59
N HIS A 321 -9.61 -4.66 -13.64
CA HIS A 321 -11.00 -4.61 -14.11
C HIS A 321 -12.00 -5.12 -13.09
N TYR A 322 -11.64 -6.16 -12.32
CA TYR A 322 -12.45 -6.63 -11.21
C TYR A 322 -12.63 -5.54 -10.14
N LEU A 323 -11.53 -4.95 -9.65
CA LEU A 323 -11.57 -3.90 -8.63
C LEU A 323 -12.31 -2.64 -9.11
N LYS A 324 -12.19 -2.31 -10.41
CA LYS A 324 -12.84 -1.15 -11.03
C LYS A 324 -14.37 -1.18 -10.91
N GLN A 325 -14.98 -2.36 -10.78
CA GLN A 325 -16.44 -2.50 -10.60
C GLN A 325 -16.92 -1.89 -9.27
N PHE A 326 -16.02 -1.75 -8.29
CA PHE A 326 -16.30 -1.25 -6.95
C PHE A 326 -15.96 0.23 -6.75
N VAL A 327 -15.45 0.91 -7.78
CA VAL A 327 -15.04 2.31 -7.70
C VAL A 327 -16.21 3.21 -7.28
N LEU A 328 -15.92 4.09 -6.32
CA LEU A 328 -16.87 5.04 -5.75
C LEU A 328 -17.56 5.88 -6.82
N LYS A 329 -18.73 6.40 -6.48
CA LYS A 329 -19.52 7.28 -7.35
C LYS A 329 -19.47 8.69 -6.78
N ALA A 330 -18.63 9.53 -7.37
CA ALA A 330 -18.46 10.94 -7.03
C ALA A 330 -19.69 11.77 -7.46
#